data_AF-A0A962U9R3-F1
#
_entry.id   AF-A0A962U9R3-F1
#
_cell.length_a   1.000
_cell.length_b   1.000
_cell.length_c   1.000
_cell.angle_alpha   90.00
_cell.angle_beta   90.00
_cell.angle_gamma   90.00
#
_symmetry.space_group_name_H-M   'P 1'
#
loop_
_entity.id
_entity.type
_entity.pdbx_description
1 polymer ?
#
loop_
_entity_poly.entity_id
_entity_poly.type
_entity_poly.pdbx_seq_one_letter_code
_entity_poly.pdbx_strand_id
1 'polypeptide(L)'
;MQGHNPATPPLGAQAKSLRESRILVFERSSADGQSMLALLQGADYANAQGCSDPHAAADIYAQQPVHLVLLELDDVDGLQVLE
;
A
#
# COMPACT_ATOMS: atom_id res chain seq x y z
N MET A 1 -23.01 -26.97 -27.18
CA MET A 1 -22.04 -25.88 -27.00
C MET A 1 -22.00 -25.56 -25.51
N GLN A 2 -20.99 -26.09 -24.80
CA GLN A 2 -20.77 -25.79 -23.38
C GLN A 2 -19.88 -24.54 -23.32
N GLY A 3 -20.43 -23.41 -22.88
CA GLY A 3 -19.68 -22.20 -22.57
C GLY A 3 -19.09 -22.34 -21.17
N HIS A 4 -17.77 -22.22 -21.08
CA HIS A 4 -17.00 -22.36 -19.85
C HIS A 4 -17.44 -21.33 -18.80
N ASN A 5 -17.79 -21.80 -17.60
CA ASN A 5 -17.72 -20.96 -16.41
C ASN A 5 -16.23 -20.65 -16.17
N PRO A 6 -15.80 -19.38 -16.12
CA PRO A 6 -14.42 -19.06 -15.73
C PRO A 6 -14.20 -19.54 -14.30
N ALA A 7 -13.11 -20.29 -14.12
CA ALA A 7 -12.75 -20.91 -12.86
C ALA A 7 -12.58 -19.86 -11.75
N THR A 8 -13.27 -20.06 -10.63
CA THR A 8 -12.93 -19.44 -9.35
C THR A 8 -11.47 -19.77 -9.04
N PRO A 9 -10.59 -18.79 -8.75
CA PRO A 9 -9.22 -19.09 -8.38
C PRO A 9 -9.21 -20.03 -7.15
N PRO A 10 -8.35 -21.06 -7.11
CA PRO A 10 -8.34 -22.02 -6.03
C PRO A 10 -8.08 -21.34 -4.68
N LEU A 11 -8.92 -21.64 -3.70
CA LEU A 11 -8.66 -21.41 -2.27
C LEU A 11 -7.33 -22.10 -1.93
N GLY A 12 -6.24 -21.33 -1.95
CA GLY A 12 -4.88 -21.86 -2.05
C GLY A 12 -3.88 -20.88 -2.68
N ALA A 13 -4.34 -19.76 -3.26
CA ALA A 13 -3.49 -18.59 -3.41
C ALA A 13 -2.94 -18.23 -2.02
N GLN A 14 -1.67 -18.57 -1.77
CA GLN A 14 -0.98 -18.20 -0.54
C GLN A 14 -1.05 -16.68 -0.45
N ALA A 15 -1.89 -16.17 0.45
CA ALA A 15 -1.86 -14.75 0.78
C ALA A 15 -0.45 -14.47 1.30
N LYS A 16 0.24 -13.52 0.67
CA LYS A 16 1.56 -13.09 1.10
C LYS A 16 1.50 -12.76 2.60
N SER A 17 2.47 -13.22 3.38
CA SER A 17 2.49 -12.98 4.83
C SER A 17 2.38 -11.47 5.07
N LEU A 18 1.53 -11.04 6.02
CA LEU A 18 1.37 -9.61 6.35
C LEU A 18 2.73 -8.96 6.70
N ARG A 19 3.62 -9.74 7.33
CA ARG A 19 5.00 -9.32 7.64
C ARG A 19 5.89 -9.10 6.42
N GLU A 20 5.58 -9.73 5.29
CA GLU A 20 6.30 -9.59 4.03
C GLU A 20 5.66 -8.52 3.13
N SER A 21 4.44 -8.09 3.45
CA SER A 21 3.72 -7.06 2.73
C SER A 21 4.36 -5.69 2.95
N ARG A 22 5.00 -5.20 1.90
CA ARG A 22 5.46 -3.82 1.77
C ARG A 22 4.27 -2.87 1.55
N ILE A 23 4.11 -1.91 2.45
CA ILE A 23 3.04 -0.91 2.42
C ILE A 23 3.67 0.48 2.37
N LEU A 24 3.19 1.34 1.48
CA LEU A 24 3.52 2.76 1.48
C LEU A 24 2.33 3.54 2.05
N VAL A 25 2.59 4.45 2.98
CA VAL A 25 1.60 5.39 3.53
C VAL A 25 2.05 6.80 3.16
N PHE A 26 1.30 7.47 2.30
CA PHE A 26 1.46 8.89 2.04
C PHE A 26 0.42 9.67 2.84
N GLU A 27 0.91 10.55 3.72
CA GLU A 27 0.10 11.37 4.61
C GLU A 27 0.90 12.64 4.95
N ARG A 28 0.37 13.82 4.61
CA ARG A 28 1.10 15.09 4.81
C ARG A 28 1.22 15.43 6.28
N SER A 29 0.19 15.12 7.06
CA SER A 29 0.23 15.29 8.50
C SER A 29 1.18 14.26 9.10
N SER A 30 2.39 14.69 9.49
CA SER A 30 3.37 13.79 10.09
C SER A 30 2.82 13.07 11.34
N ALA A 31 1.88 13.69 12.07
CA ALA A 31 1.23 13.08 13.23
C ALA A 31 0.25 11.96 12.84
N ASP A 32 -0.57 12.19 11.82
CA ASP A 32 -1.54 11.19 11.36
C ASP A 32 -0.82 10.04 10.64
N GLY A 33 0.22 10.35 9.85
CA GLY A 33 1.07 9.35 9.21
C GLY A 33 1.80 8.46 10.21
N GLN A 34 2.33 9.03 11.31
CA GLN A 34 2.92 8.25 12.40
C GLN A 34 1.88 7.37 13.11
N SER A 35 0.67 7.89 13.33
CA SER A 35 -0.42 7.13 13.95
C SER A 35 -0.83 5.94 13.08
N MET A 36 -0.95 6.13 11.76
CA MET A 36 -1.24 5.07 10.80
C MET A 36 -0.13 4.01 10.78
N LEU A 37 1.14 4.42 10.76
CA LEU A 37 2.26 3.49 10.81
C LEU A 37 2.28 2.66 12.09
N ALA A 38 2.00 3.27 13.24
CA ALA A 38 1.92 2.55 14.51
C ALA A 38 0.81 1.48 14.48
N LEU A 39 -0.35 1.79 13.90
CA LEU A 39 -1.44 0.83 13.71
C LEU A 39 -1.05 -0.33 12.79
N LEU A 40 -0.40 -0.03 11.66
CA LEU A 40 0.07 -1.05 10.71
C LEU A 40 1.11 -1.98 11.34
N GLN A 41 2.08 -1.42 12.07
CA GLN A 41 3.08 -2.21 12.79
C GLN A 41 2.46 -3.07 13.88
N GLY A 42 1.48 -2.54 14.62
CA GLY A 42 0.69 -3.30 15.60
C GLY A 42 -0.14 -4.44 14.98
N ALA A 43 -0.47 -4.34 13.69
CA ALA A 43 -1.17 -5.36 12.91
C ALA A 43 -0.20 -6.29 12.12
N ASP A 44 1.06 -6.38 12.53
CA ASP A 44 2.11 -7.23 11.94
C ASP A 44 2.57 -6.81 10.52
N TYR A 45 2.22 -5.62 10.02
CA TYR A 45 2.77 -5.07 8.77
C TYR A 45 4.14 -4.43 9.01
N ALA A 46 5.14 -5.26 9.28
CA ALA A 46 6.49 -4.82 9.64
C ALA A 46 7.19 -3.97 8.56
N ASN A 47 6.80 -4.10 7.30
CA ASN A 47 7.38 -3.37 6.16
C ASN A 47 6.53 -2.17 5.70
N ALA A 48 5.73 -1.59 6.60
CA ALA A 48 5.04 -0.33 6.35
C ALA A 48 6.03 0.86 6.44
N GLN A 49 6.01 1.73 5.42
CA GLN A 49 6.83 2.93 5.33
C GLN A 49 5.93 4.15 5.14
N GLY A 50 6.17 5.20 5.94
CA GLY A 50 5.43 6.46 5.86
C GLY A 50 6.24 7.53 5.14
N CYS A 51 5.55 8.41 4.43
CA CYS A 51 6.12 9.54 3.75
C CYS A 51 5.13 10.72 3.78
N SER A 52 5.61 11.93 4.04
CA SER A 52 4.79 13.15 4.02
C SER A 52 5.09 14.07 2.85
N ASP A 53 6.07 13.71 2.01
CA ASP A 53 6.44 14.44 0.81
C ASP A 53 6.00 13.63 -0.42
N PRO A 54 5.20 14.21 -1.34
CA PRO A 54 4.64 13.46 -2.46
C PRO A 54 5.70 13.04 -3.47
N HIS A 55 6.78 13.81 -3.68
CA HIS A 55 7.86 13.42 -4.59
C HIS A 55 8.65 12.26 -4.01
N ALA A 56 8.96 12.29 -2.71
CA ALA A 56 9.63 11.19 -2.04
C ALA A 56 8.75 9.93 -2.01
N ALA A 57 7.42 10.08 -1.87
CA ALA A 57 6.49 8.95 -1.94
C ALA A 57 6.43 8.35 -3.35
N ALA A 58 6.40 9.18 -4.40
CA ALA A 58 6.49 8.74 -5.80
C ALA A 58 7.82 8.00 -6.08
N ASP A 59 8.93 8.52 -5.59
CA ASP A 59 10.25 7.86 -5.69
C ASP A 59 10.24 6.47 -5.05
N ILE A 60 9.66 6.33 -3.85
CA ILE A 60 9.54 5.03 -3.15
C ILE A 60 8.65 4.08 -3.96
N TYR A 61 7.52 4.57 -4.48
CA TYR A 61 6.58 3.81 -5.29
C TYR A 61 7.23 3.29 -6.59
N ALA A 62 7.98 4.15 -7.29
CA ALA A 62 8.62 3.81 -8.56
C ALA A 62 9.83 2.87 -8.40
N GLN A 63 10.60 3.00 -7.32
CA GLN A 63 11.84 2.25 -7.14
C GLN A 63 11.60 0.81 -6.66
N GLN A 64 10.49 0.54 -5.97
CA GLN A 64 10.32 -0.71 -5.26
C GLN A 64 8.89 -1.24 -5.33
N PRO A 65 8.68 -2.57 -5.49
CA PRO A 65 7.35 -3.14 -5.53
C PRO A 65 6.67 -2.99 -4.16
N VAL A 66 5.60 -2.22 -4.13
CA VAL A 66 4.67 -2.10 -3.00
C VAL A 66 3.43 -2.96 -3.26
N HIS A 67 2.85 -3.54 -2.19
CA HIS A 67 1.63 -4.35 -2.32
C HIS A 67 0.36 -3.55 -2.03
N LEU A 68 0.49 -2.51 -1.22
CA LEU A 68 -0.58 -1.61 -0.83
C LEU A 68 -0.01 -0.20 -0.71
N VAL A 69 -0.78 0.77 -1.19
CA VAL A 69 -0.53 2.19 -0.98
C VAL A 69 -1.75 2.77 -0.27
N LEU A 70 -1.53 3.43 0.86
CA LEU A 70 -2.52 4.25 1.55
C LEU A 70 -2.19 5.71 1.21
N LEU A 71 -3.14 6.42 0.64
CA LEU A 71 -2.95 7.79 0.16
C LEU A 71 -3.97 8.72 0.81
N GLU A 72 -3.48 9.82 1.37
CA GLU A 72 -4.29 11.01 1.62
C GLU A 72 -4.65 11.68 0.27
N LEU A 73 -5.95 11.87 0.01
CA LEU A 73 -6.49 12.35 -1.27
C LEU A 73 -6.97 13.80 -1.24
N ASP A 74 -6.70 14.55 -0.17
CA ASP A 74 -7.26 15.91 0.01
C ASP A 74 -6.70 16.96 -1.01
N ASP A 75 -5.92 16.54 -2.02
CA ASP A 75 -5.32 17.40 -3.05
C ASP A 75 -4.80 16.61 -4.28
N VAL A 76 -4.23 17.32 -5.26
CA VAL A 76 -3.53 16.78 -6.45
C VAL A 76 -2.33 15.89 -6.06
N ASP A 77 -1.64 16.21 -4.97
CA ASP A 77 -0.39 15.55 -4.59
C ASP A 77 -0.55 14.05 -4.30
N GLY A 78 -1.69 13.62 -3.75
CA GLY A 78 -1.92 12.19 -3.48
C GLY A 78 -2.03 11.36 -4.76
N LEU A 79 -2.59 11.95 -5.82
CA LEU A 79 -2.63 11.32 -7.15
C LEU A 79 -1.26 11.33 -7.83
N GLN A 80 -0.46 12.39 -7.64
CA GLN A 80 0.91 12.48 -8.18
C GLN A 80 1.82 11.36 -7.68
N VAL A 81 1.57 10.80 -6.49
CA VAL A 81 2.33 9.64 -5.98
C VAL A 81 2.18 8.40 -6.87
N LEU A 82 1.07 8.29 -7.60
CA LEU A 82 0.76 7.15 -8.47
C LEU A 82 1.15 7.38 -9.94
N GLU A 83 1.62 8.58 -10.29
CA GLU A 83 2.04 8.96 -11.65
C GLU A 83 3.54 8.64 -11.87
#